data_AF-A0A0B8WTX4-F1
#
_entry.id   AF-A0A0B8WTX4-F1
#
_cell.length_a   1.000
_cell.length_b   1.000
_cell.length_c   1.000
_cell.angle_alpha   90.00
_cell.angle_beta   90.00
_cell.angle_gamma   90.00
#
_symmetry.space_group_name_H-M   'P 1'
#
loop_
_entity.id
_entity.type
_entity.pdbx_description
1 polymer ?
#
loop_
_entity_poly.entity_id
_entity_poly.type
_entity_poly.pdbx_seq_one_letter_code
_entity_poly.pdbx_strand_id
1 'polypeptide(L)'
;MKKAVLIIMSAFMGLSLTGCSYALEELGVFKTDGSGIPRVGSFEAFRDQPISFEVVKSTSLRTCQECHASGNRAMDTADKVLAQKDSILAAVHKESMPPRSAGYKPLDACEKQILETWVDDQMHERTEVQKVKDLATCANAQAPREKPPTDFKTLELSFENLKTEIFNAKCLVCHSKETARRTVLDDLDLIKAKGLIKESATESILYQIVVPGMYKRFMPPQNGKTSIKPLTAEETDYLKRWIEAGAL
;
A
#
# COMPACT_ATOMS: atom_id res chain seq x y z
N MET A 1 61.68 -22.50 26.10
CA MET A 1 60.65 -23.53 25.83
C MET A 1 59.45 -22.82 25.21
N LYS A 2 59.21 -22.97 23.89
CA LYS A 2 58.06 -23.69 23.29
C LYS A 2 56.71 -23.29 23.94
N LYS A 3 55.70 -22.74 23.26
CA LYS A 3 55.10 -23.17 21.98
C LYS A 3 54.32 -22.03 21.31
N ALA A 4 54.43 -21.95 19.99
CA ALA A 4 53.48 -21.30 19.11
C ALA A 4 52.20 -22.15 19.00
N VAL A 5 51.03 -21.52 19.00
CA VAL A 5 49.75 -22.16 18.65
C VAL A 5 49.17 -21.42 17.45
N LEU A 6 49.27 -22.09 16.32
CA LEU A 6 48.71 -21.77 15.03
C LEU A 6 47.26 -22.29 15.03
N ILE A 7 46.26 -21.42 14.90
CA ILE A 7 44.88 -21.83 14.59
C ILE A 7 44.53 -21.24 13.23
N ILE A 8 44.67 -22.11 12.24
CA ILE A 8 44.02 -22.05 10.93
C ILE A 8 42.57 -22.47 11.16
N MET A 9 41.59 -21.68 10.72
CA MET A 9 40.27 -22.21 10.30
C MET A 9 39.47 -21.13 9.54
N SER A 10 39.35 -21.38 8.24
CA SER A 10 38.10 -21.33 7.48
C SER A 10 37.52 -19.96 7.13
N ALA A 11 38.11 -19.36 6.09
CA ALA A 11 37.42 -18.44 5.19
C ALA A 11 36.46 -19.26 4.31
N PHE A 12 35.22 -19.48 4.77
CA PHE A 12 34.13 -19.95 3.91
C PHE A 12 33.47 -18.71 3.27
N MET A 13 33.74 -18.52 1.97
CA MET A 13 33.01 -17.61 1.10
C MET A 13 31.52 -17.96 1.14
N GLY A 14 30.74 -17.19 1.91
CA GLY A 14 29.30 -17.12 1.74
C GLY A 14 29.01 -16.33 0.46
N LEU A 15 28.75 -17.04 -0.64
CA LEU A 15 28.04 -16.46 -1.78
C LEU A 15 26.64 -16.07 -1.30
N SER A 16 26.49 -14.80 -0.94
CA SER A 16 25.19 -14.19 -0.70
C SER A 16 24.41 -14.20 -2.02
N LEU A 17 23.42 -15.06 -2.12
CA LEU A 17 22.40 -15.04 -3.16
C LEU A 17 21.54 -13.78 -2.99
N THR A 18 22.07 -12.60 -3.33
CA THR A 18 21.28 -11.39 -3.57
C THR A 18 20.67 -11.49 -4.96
N GLY A 19 19.73 -12.41 -5.12
CA GLY A 19 19.04 -12.70 -6.38
C GLY A 19 17.54 -12.82 -6.16
N CYS A 20 16.94 -11.95 -5.36
CA CYS A 20 15.51 -11.94 -5.12
C CYS A 20 14.89 -10.79 -5.92
N SER A 21 13.98 -11.15 -6.84
CA SER A 21 12.94 -10.32 -7.49
C SER A 21 13.13 -9.94 -8.96
N TYR A 22 14.35 -9.70 -9.47
CA TYR A 22 14.50 -9.20 -10.86
C TYR A 22 14.10 -10.20 -11.95
N ALA A 23 14.34 -11.50 -11.75
CA ALA A 23 14.12 -12.50 -12.80
C ALA A 23 12.62 -12.74 -13.13
N LEU A 24 11.68 -12.41 -12.23
CA LEU A 24 10.26 -12.68 -12.46
C LEU A 24 9.56 -11.60 -13.30
N GLU A 25 10.08 -10.37 -13.32
CA GLU A 25 9.53 -9.27 -14.13
C GLU A 25 9.94 -9.43 -15.61
N GLU A 26 11.16 -9.88 -15.90
CA GLU A 26 11.62 -10.19 -17.28
C GLU A 26 10.94 -11.44 -17.87
N LEU A 27 10.53 -12.41 -17.03
CA LEU A 27 9.77 -13.58 -17.48
C LEU A 27 8.32 -13.25 -17.88
N GLY A 28 7.90 -11.99 -17.75
CA GLY A 28 6.57 -11.54 -18.18
C GLY A 28 5.41 -12.13 -17.38
N VAL A 29 5.69 -12.80 -16.26
CA VAL A 29 4.69 -13.43 -15.40
C VAL A 29 3.84 -12.37 -14.68
N PHE A 30 4.41 -11.18 -14.46
CA PHE A 30 3.73 -10.06 -13.81
C PHE A 30 4.08 -8.74 -14.50
N LYS A 31 3.07 -8.04 -15.03
CA LYS A 31 3.22 -6.62 -15.38
C LYS A 31 2.85 -5.80 -14.15
N THR A 32 3.80 -5.08 -13.58
CA THR A 32 3.50 -4.08 -12.56
C THR A 32 2.90 -2.84 -13.25
N ASP A 33 1.92 -2.16 -12.66
CA ASP A 33 1.40 -0.88 -13.20
C ASP A 33 2.28 0.32 -12.78
N GLY A 34 3.56 0.06 -12.56
CA GLY A 34 4.50 0.96 -11.93
C GLY A 34 4.28 1.15 -10.42
N SER A 35 3.28 0.54 -9.77
CA SER A 35 3.12 0.60 -8.29
C SER A 35 3.96 -0.41 -7.54
N GLY A 36 4.69 -1.25 -8.27
CA GLY A 36 5.34 -2.43 -7.71
C GLY A 36 4.34 -3.54 -7.33
N ILE A 37 3.03 -3.32 -7.52
CA ILE A 37 2.01 -4.35 -7.38
C ILE A 37 1.76 -4.97 -8.76
N PRO A 38 1.87 -6.29 -8.90
CA PRO A 38 1.46 -7.00 -10.12
C PRO A 38 0.01 -6.68 -10.48
N ARG A 39 -0.26 -6.33 -11.75
CA ARG A 39 -1.61 -6.38 -12.30
C ARG A 39 -2.02 -7.83 -12.44
N VAL A 40 -2.78 -8.30 -11.47
CA VAL A 40 -3.39 -9.62 -11.51
C VAL A 40 -4.58 -9.56 -12.45
N GLY A 41 -4.38 -9.99 -13.70
CA GLY A 41 -5.44 -9.99 -14.72
C GLY A 41 -6.58 -10.97 -14.42
N SER A 42 -6.31 -12.04 -13.66
CA SER A 42 -7.35 -12.95 -13.17
C SER A 42 -6.90 -13.75 -11.94
N PHE A 43 -7.86 -14.21 -11.14
CA PHE A 43 -7.63 -15.12 -10.02
C PHE A 43 -6.98 -16.44 -10.45
N GLU A 44 -7.10 -16.79 -11.73
CA GLU A 44 -6.52 -17.99 -12.32
C GLU A 44 -5.00 -18.03 -12.17
N ALA A 45 -4.33 -16.87 -12.13
CA ALA A 45 -2.89 -16.77 -11.92
C ALA A 45 -2.43 -17.32 -10.55
N PHE A 46 -3.31 -17.32 -9.55
CA PHE A 46 -3.02 -17.80 -8.19
C PHE A 46 -3.64 -19.16 -7.89
N ARG A 47 -4.52 -19.66 -8.75
CA ARG A 47 -5.33 -20.86 -8.49
C ARG A 47 -4.49 -22.07 -8.06
N ASP A 48 -3.38 -22.31 -8.73
CA ASP A 48 -2.49 -23.45 -8.44
C ASP A 48 -1.36 -23.12 -7.45
N GLN A 49 -1.31 -21.88 -6.94
CA GLN A 49 -0.27 -21.44 -6.00
C GLN A 49 -0.61 -21.83 -4.55
N PRO A 50 0.40 -22.14 -3.73
CA PRO A 50 0.22 -22.29 -2.29
C PRO A 50 -0.20 -20.95 -1.67
N ILE A 51 -1.07 -21.01 -0.66
CA ILE A 51 -1.52 -19.84 0.11
C ILE A 51 -0.35 -19.30 0.93
N SER A 52 0.42 -18.41 0.30
CA SER A 52 1.57 -17.72 0.88
C SER A 52 1.23 -16.26 1.16
N PHE A 53 2.09 -15.58 1.92
CA PHE A 53 1.90 -14.14 2.18
C PHE A 53 1.81 -13.32 0.88
N GLU A 54 2.54 -13.70 -0.17
CA GLU A 54 2.49 -12.98 -1.45
C GLU A 54 1.16 -13.19 -2.19
N VAL A 55 0.56 -14.37 -2.08
CA VAL A 55 -0.80 -14.63 -2.57
C VAL A 55 -1.81 -13.79 -1.79
N VAL A 56 -1.72 -13.77 -0.46
CA VAL A 56 -2.61 -12.96 0.41
C VAL A 56 -2.47 -11.47 0.10
N LYS A 57 -1.24 -10.99 -0.07
CA LYS A 57 -0.91 -9.62 -0.45
C LYS A 57 -1.51 -9.22 -1.80
N SER A 58 -1.43 -10.12 -2.78
CA SER A 58 -1.91 -9.87 -4.14
C SER A 58 -3.41 -10.11 -4.32
N THR A 59 -4.07 -10.74 -3.34
CA THR A 59 -5.50 -11.01 -3.32
C THR A 59 -6.18 -10.22 -2.19
N SER A 60 -6.35 -10.84 -1.02
CA SER A 60 -7.13 -10.34 0.11
C SER A 60 -6.68 -8.98 0.66
N LEU A 61 -5.38 -8.66 0.61
CA LEU A 61 -4.84 -7.41 1.15
C LEU A 61 -4.58 -6.34 0.08
N ARG A 62 -4.86 -6.62 -1.19
CA ARG A 62 -4.49 -5.72 -2.29
C ARG A 62 -5.10 -4.33 -2.12
N THR A 63 -6.40 -4.27 -1.83
CA THR A 63 -7.13 -3.01 -1.58
C THR A 63 -6.77 -2.41 -0.22
N CYS A 64 -6.43 -3.24 0.77
CA CYS A 64 -5.98 -2.76 2.08
C CYS A 64 -4.69 -1.95 1.95
N GLN A 65 -3.75 -2.41 1.11
CA GLN A 65 -2.45 -1.77 0.94
C GLN A 65 -2.53 -0.39 0.30
N GLU A 66 -3.61 -0.02 -0.39
CA GLU A 66 -3.79 1.34 -0.90
C GLU A 66 -3.81 2.39 0.22
N CYS A 67 -4.32 2.04 1.40
CA CYS A 67 -4.34 2.90 2.59
C CYS A 67 -3.34 2.47 3.67
N HIS A 68 -3.01 1.18 3.72
CA HIS A 68 -2.17 0.54 4.74
C HIS A 68 -0.80 0.11 4.21
N ALA A 69 -0.23 0.82 3.22
CA ALA A 69 1.12 0.51 2.71
C ALA A 69 2.25 0.87 3.69
N SER A 70 1.96 1.63 4.76
CA SER A 70 3.00 2.31 5.55
C SER A 70 2.51 2.73 6.95
N GLY A 71 3.45 3.19 7.79
CA GLY A 71 3.20 3.55 9.18
C GLY A 71 3.04 2.36 10.13
N ASN A 72 2.49 2.61 11.32
CA ASN A 72 2.31 1.57 12.35
C ASN A 72 1.23 0.55 12.00
N ARG A 73 0.36 0.86 11.03
CA ARG A 73 -0.68 -0.03 10.49
C ARG A 73 -0.32 -0.52 9.09
N ALA A 74 0.96 -0.51 8.73
CA ALA A 74 1.41 -1.04 7.46
C ALA A 74 1.15 -2.55 7.38
N MET A 75 0.72 -3.03 6.22
CA MET A 75 0.46 -4.44 5.91
C MET A 75 1.37 -4.93 4.79
N ASP A 76 2.58 -4.38 4.71
CA ASP A 76 3.58 -4.67 3.68
C ASP A 76 4.38 -5.95 3.95
N THR A 77 4.38 -6.45 5.19
CA THR A 77 5.07 -7.68 5.63
C THR A 77 4.17 -8.64 6.41
N ALA A 78 4.48 -9.94 6.35
CA ALA A 78 3.75 -10.99 7.07
C ALA A 78 3.68 -10.72 8.58
N ASP A 79 4.81 -10.38 9.20
CA ASP A 79 4.90 -10.11 10.64
C ASP A 79 3.97 -8.99 11.09
N LYS A 80 3.84 -7.91 10.29
CA LYS A 80 2.95 -6.79 10.64
C LYS A 80 1.48 -7.17 10.53
N VAL A 81 1.12 -7.98 9.52
CA VAL A 81 -0.25 -8.50 9.37
C VAL A 81 -0.56 -9.45 10.53
N LEU A 82 0.34 -10.37 10.87
CA LEU A 82 0.17 -11.30 12.00
C LEU A 82 0.10 -10.60 13.36
N ALA A 83 0.84 -9.49 13.53
CA ALA A 83 0.75 -8.65 14.72
C ALA A 83 -0.61 -7.95 14.89
N GLN A 84 -1.39 -7.82 13.81
CA GLN A 84 -2.71 -7.17 13.81
C GLN A 84 -3.86 -8.12 13.41
N LYS A 85 -3.61 -9.43 13.31
CA LYS A 85 -4.52 -10.41 12.71
C LYS A 85 -5.94 -10.35 13.25
N ASP A 86 -6.12 -10.25 14.57
CA ASP A 86 -7.44 -10.29 15.20
C ASP A 86 -8.27 -9.05 14.82
N SER A 87 -7.61 -7.88 14.77
CA SER A 87 -8.25 -6.64 14.33
C SER A 87 -8.59 -6.67 12.83
N ILE A 88 -7.71 -7.25 12.01
CA ILE A 88 -7.91 -7.37 10.57
C ILE A 88 -9.11 -8.29 10.29
N LEU A 89 -9.08 -9.52 10.83
CA LEU A 89 -10.14 -10.50 10.64
C LEU A 89 -11.48 -9.97 11.16
N ALA A 90 -11.51 -9.36 12.35
CA ALA A 90 -12.73 -8.76 12.88
C ALA A 90 -13.29 -7.65 11.96
N ALA A 91 -12.43 -6.80 11.39
CA ALA A 91 -12.86 -5.71 10.51
C ALA A 91 -13.37 -6.22 9.15
N VAL A 92 -12.74 -7.26 8.60
CA VAL A 92 -13.11 -7.93 7.36
C VAL A 92 -14.43 -8.70 7.51
N HIS A 93 -14.61 -9.46 8.59
CA HIS A 93 -15.86 -10.18 8.86
C HIS A 93 -17.05 -9.24 9.08
N LYS A 94 -16.82 -8.10 9.73
CA LYS A 94 -17.84 -7.05 9.91
C LYS A 94 -18.06 -6.20 8.65
N GLU A 95 -17.31 -6.46 7.58
CA GLU A 95 -17.33 -5.69 6.33
C GLU A 95 -17.07 -4.19 6.53
N SER A 96 -16.38 -3.84 7.62
CA SER A 96 -15.93 -2.48 7.90
C SER A 96 -14.65 -2.12 7.16
N MET A 97 -13.89 -3.13 6.70
CA MET A 97 -12.72 -2.98 5.86
C MET A 97 -12.77 -3.98 4.70
N PRO A 98 -12.47 -3.55 3.46
CA PRO A 98 -12.22 -2.17 3.04
C PRO A 98 -13.43 -1.23 3.23
N PRO A 99 -13.23 0.09 3.45
CA PRO A 99 -14.31 1.00 3.81
C PRO A 99 -15.18 1.33 2.59
N ARG A 100 -16.48 0.99 2.67
CA ARG A 100 -17.47 1.29 1.61
C ARG A 100 -17.60 2.78 1.31
N SER A 101 -17.39 3.64 2.32
CA SER A 101 -17.42 5.10 2.18
C SER A 101 -16.33 5.65 1.25
N ALA A 102 -15.23 4.92 1.06
CA ALA A 102 -14.17 5.28 0.12
C ALA A 102 -14.32 4.59 -1.25
N GLY A 103 -15.51 4.02 -1.53
CA GLY A 103 -15.82 3.37 -2.80
C GLY A 103 -15.29 1.94 -2.94
N TYR A 104 -14.69 1.37 -1.89
CA TYR A 104 -14.24 -0.02 -1.93
C TYR A 104 -15.41 -1.00 -1.71
N LYS A 105 -15.31 -2.15 -2.35
CA LYS A 105 -16.20 -3.29 -2.08
C LYS A 105 -15.61 -4.12 -0.92
N PRO A 106 -16.46 -4.72 -0.06
CA PRO A 106 -16.00 -5.73 0.88
C PRO A 106 -15.29 -6.88 0.15
N LEU A 107 -14.35 -7.53 0.83
CA LEU A 107 -13.73 -8.75 0.32
C LEU A 107 -14.81 -9.80 0.03
N ASP A 108 -14.64 -10.52 -1.08
CA ASP A 108 -15.51 -11.65 -1.39
C ASP A 108 -15.20 -12.87 -0.51
N ALA A 109 -15.99 -13.94 -0.67
CA ALA A 109 -15.85 -15.13 0.17
C ALA A 109 -14.50 -15.83 -0.01
N CYS A 110 -13.93 -15.82 -1.22
CA CYS A 110 -12.64 -16.43 -1.50
C CYS A 110 -11.49 -15.60 -0.95
N GLU A 111 -11.52 -14.28 -1.13
CA GLU A 111 -10.54 -13.37 -0.55
C GLU A 111 -10.52 -13.49 0.99
N LYS A 112 -11.70 -13.57 1.63
CA LYS A 112 -11.82 -13.82 3.07
C LYS A 112 -11.20 -15.17 3.45
N GLN A 113 -11.56 -16.25 2.74
CA GLN A 113 -11.05 -17.58 3.06
C GLN A 113 -9.54 -17.71 2.86
N ILE A 114 -8.95 -17.07 1.84
CA ILE A 114 -7.50 -17.04 1.64
C ILE A 114 -6.79 -16.39 2.84
N LEU A 115 -7.29 -15.23 3.29
CA LEU A 115 -6.71 -14.52 4.42
C LEU A 115 -6.82 -15.33 5.71
N GLU A 116 -8.00 -15.87 6.00
CA GLU A 116 -8.27 -16.69 7.18
C GLU A 116 -7.39 -17.95 7.19
N THR A 117 -7.32 -18.67 6.07
CA THR A 117 -6.51 -19.88 5.93
C THR A 117 -5.04 -19.58 6.16
N TRP A 118 -4.52 -18.51 5.56
CA TRP A 118 -3.13 -18.12 5.76
C TRP A 118 -2.85 -17.77 7.21
N VAL A 119 -3.68 -16.95 7.85
CA VAL A 119 -3.51 -16.59 9.27
C VAL A 119 -3.56 -17.83 10.17
N ASP A 120 -4.50 -18.74 9.92
CA ASP A 120 -4.67 -19.99 10.67
C ASP A 120 -3.44 -20.90 10.53
N ASP A 121 -2.92 -21.06 9.32
CA ASP A 121 -1.71 -21.86 9.05
C ASP A 121 -0.48 -21.28 9.75
N GLN A 122 -0.34 -19.95 9.79
CA GLN A 122 0.75 -19.29 10.53
C GLN A 122 0.62 -19.44 12.05
N MET A 123 -0.60 -19.57 12.58
CA MET A 123 -0.83 -19.74 14.03
C MET A 123 -0.65 -21.17 14.52
N HIS A 124 -0.80 -22.15 13.64
CA HIS A 124 -0.68 -23.56 13.97
C HIS A 124 0.59 -24.22 13.39
N GLU A 125 1.49 -23.43 12.80
CA GLU A 125 2.75 -23.89 12.20
C GLU A 125 2.54 -25.06 11.22
N ARG A 126 1.46 -25.01 10.44
CA ARG A 126 1.14 -26.11 9.50
C ARG A 126 2.19 -26.18 8.40
N THR A 127 2.68 -27.38 8.15
CA THR A 127 3.68 -27.65 7.09
C THR A 127 3.04 -27.94 5.74
N GLU A 128 1.79 -28.40 5.71
CA GLU A 128 1.01 -28.62 4.50
C GLU A 128 0.27 -27.35 4.09
N VAL A 129 0.87 -26.59 3.17
CA VAL A 129 0.28 -25.35 2.68
C VAL A 129 -0.82 -25.66 1.66
N GLN A 130 -2.05 -25.28 1.99
CA GLN A 130 -3.20 -25.40 1.08
C GLN A 130 -2.99 -24.56 -0.18
N LYS A 131 -3.50 -25.02 -1.33
CA LYS A 131 -3.53 -24.21 -2.56
C LYS A 131 -4.84 -23.48 -2.67
N VAL A 132 -4.83 -22.36 -3.39
CA VAL A 132 -6.01 -21.53 -3.60
C VAL A 132 -7.19 -22.30 -4.20
N LYS A 133 -6.94 -23.18 -5.18
CA LYS A 133 -7.99 -24.01 -5.80
C LYS A 133 -8.64 -25.02 -4.89
N ASP A 134 -7.97 -25.40 -3.80
CA ASP A 134 -8.48 -26.39 -2.86
C ASP A 134 -9.50 -25.74 -1.90
N LEU A 135 -9.56 -24.39 -1.86
CA LEU A 135 -10.57 -23.65 -1.13
C LEU A 135 -11.91 -23.66 -1.86
N ALA A 136 -12.95 -24.20 -1.20
CA ALA A 136 -14.28 -24.35 -1.78
C ALA A 136 -14.89 -23.03 -2.29
N THR A 137 -14.62 -21.89 -1.62
CA THR A 137 -15.15 -20.58 -2.03
C THR A 137 -14.43 -20.00 -3.25
N CYS A 138 -13.26 -20.53 -3.61
CA CYS A 138 -12.40 -19.98 -4.66
C CYS A 138 -12.63 -20.61 -6.04
N ALA A 139 -13.43 -21.67 -6.15
CA ALA A 139 -13.66 -22.39 -7.41
C ALA A 139 -14.21 -21.48 -8.53
N ASN A 140 -14.99 -20.46 -8.17
CA ASN A 140 -15.59 -19.50 -9.11
C ASN A 140 -15.26 -18.04 -8.76
N ALA A 141 -14.18 -17.81 -8.01
CA ALA A 141 -13.80 -16.46 -7.60
C ALA A 141 -13.42 -15.60 -8.82
N GLN A 142 -13.85 -14.35 -8.80
CA GLN A 142 -13.42 -13.36 -9.79
C GLN A 142 -12.08 -12.78 -9.35
N ALA A 143 -11.36 -12.14 -10.28
CA ALA A 143 -10.19 -11.37 -9.90
C ALA A 143 -10.55 -10.35 -8.81
N PRO A 144 -9.62 -10.03 -7.89
CA PRO A 144 -9.86 -9.00 -6.89
C PRO A 144 -10.34 -7.73 -7.60
N ARG A 145 -11.42 -7.13 -7.11
CA ARG A 145 -12.02 -5.97 -7.80
C ARG A 145 -11.17 -4.74 -7.52
N GLU A 146 -10.71 -4.07 -8.58
CA GLU A 146 -10.02 -2.78 -8.45
C GLU A 146 -11.04 -1.70 -8.08
N LYS A 147 -10.62 -0.70 -7.30
CA LYS A 147 -11.40 0.51 -7.11
C LYS A 147 -11.65 1.10 -8.51
N PRO A 148 -12.91 1.42 -8.88
CA PRO A 148 -13.16 2.12 -10.13
C PRO A 148 -12.32 3.40 -10.19
N PRO A 149 -11.76 3.76 -11.36
CA PRO A 149 -10.99 4.99 -11.48
C PRO A 149 -11.88 6.19 -11.14
N THR A 150 -11.37 7.06 -10.28
CA THR A 150 -12.06 8.27 -9.86
C THR A 150 -12.02 9.30 -10.99
N ASP A 151 -13.19 9.81 -11.39
CA ASP A 151 -13.27 10.93 -12.33
C ASP A 151 -13.08 12.25 -11.59
N PHE A 152 -11.82 12.65 -11.44
CA PHE A 152 -11.45 13.91 -10.78
C PHE A 152 -12.05 15.16 -11.44
N LYS A 153 -12.55 15.10 -12.69
CA LYS A 153 -13.15 16.26 -13.36
C LYS A 153 -14.55 16.57 -12.81
N THR A 154 -15.30 15.53 -12.47
CA THR A 154 -16.69 15.64 -12.01
C THR A 154 -16.83 15.45 -10.50
N LEU A 155 -15.77 14.97 -9.83
CA LEU A 155 -15.71 14.86 -8.38
C LEU A 155 -15.90 16.22 -7.69
N GLU A 156 -16.82 16.27 -6.73
CA GLU A 156 -17.08 17.45 -5.92
C GLU A 156 -15.81 17.91 -5.18
N LEU A 157 -15.56 19.22 -5.18
CA LEU A 157 -14.40 19.83 -4.51
C LEU A 157 -14.66 19.93 -3.00
N SER A 158 -14.13 18.98 -2.23
CA SER A 158 -14.20 18.99 -0.77
C SER A 158 -12.94 18.40 -0.15
N PHE A 159 -12.61 18.83 1.07
CA PHE A 159 -11.50 18.28 1.81
C PHE A 159 -11.63 16.76 2.06
N GLU A 160 -12.84 16.27 2.28
CA GLU A 160 -13.09 14.83 2.49
C GLU A 160 -12.83 14.00 1.23
N ASN A 161 -13.22 14.51 0.05
CA ASN A 161 -12.92 13.85 -1.22
C ASN A 161 -11.41 13.92 -1.53
N LEU A 162 -10.77 15.07 -1.30
CA LEU A 162 -9.32 15.20 -1.44
C LEU A 162 -8.57 14.23 -0.53
N LYS A 163 -9.04 14.10 0.71
CA LYS A 163 -8.45 13.19 1.69
C LYS A 163 -8.61 11.74 1.29
N THR A 164 -9.82 11.36 0.87
CA THR A 164 -10.17 9.99 0.49
C THR A 164 -9.45 9.55 -0.77
N GLU A 165 -9.39 10.41 -1.79
CA GLU A 165 -8.89 10.06 -3.12
C GLU A 165 -7.38 10.29 -3.27
N ILE A 166 -6.80 11.23 -2.52
CA ILE A 166 -5.39 11.61 -2.68
C ILE A 166 -4.62 11.50 -1.37
N PHE A 167 -5.03 12.21 -0.30
CA PHE A 167 -4.15 12.35 0.86
C PHE A 167 -3.95 11.04 1.61
N ASN A 168 -4.99 10.21 1.81
CA ASN A 168 -4.88 8.96 2.55
C ASN A 168 -3.77 8.07 1.98
N ALA A 169 -3.79 7.85 0.66
CA ALA A 169 -2.84 6.96 -0.01
C ALA A 169 -1.45 7.59 -0.16
N LYS A 170 -1.36 8.91 -0.40
CA LYS A 170 -0.10 9.56 -0.85
C LYS A 170 0.54 10.52 0.14
N CYS A 171 -0.21 11.05 1.10
CA CYS A 171 0.26 12.11 1.99
C CYS A 171 0.24 11.69 3.46
N LEU A 172 -0.88 11.15 3.95
CA LEU A 172 -1.12 10.87 5.37
C LEU A 172 -0.32 9.69 5.90
N VAL A 173 0.24 8.87 5.01
CA VAL A 173 1.31 7.92 5.31
C VAL A 173 2.42 8.52 6.18
N CYS A 174 2.83 9.77 5.91
CA CYS A 174 3.87 10.47 6.66
C CYS A 174 3.38 11.78 7.30
N HIS A 175 2.18 12.23 6.95
CA HIS A 175 1.63 13.52 7.34
C HIS A 175 0.30 13.40 8.11
N SER A 176 -0.01 12.27 8.76
CA SER A 176 -1.14 12.15 9.69
C SER A 176 -0.79 12.67 11.09
N LYS A 177 -1.78 12.86 11.98
CA LYS A 177 -1.57 13.21 13.40
C LYS A 177 -0.63 12.24 14.12
N GLU A 178 -0.65 10.96 13.75
CA GLU A 178 0.13 9.91 14.38
C GLU A 178 1.56 9.80 13.83
N THR A 179 1.76 10.12 12.54
CA THR A 179 3.03 9.88 11.84
C THR A 179 3.82 11.16 11.55
N ALA A 180 3.15 12.31 11.50
CA ALA A 180 3.76 13.57 11.13
C ALA A 180 4.77 14.07 12.18
N ARG A 181 5.99 14.34 11.73
CA ARG A 181 6.99 15.03 12.55
C ARG A 181 6.82 16.55 12.62
N ARG A 182 6.16 17.16 11.62
CA ARG A 182 6.12 18.63 11.46
C ARG A 182 4.80 19.14 10.89
N THR A 183 4.35 18.51 9.82
CA THR A 183 3.18 18.95 9.06
C THR A 183 2.13 17.87 9.08
N VAL A 184 1.00 18.18 9.70
CA VAL A 184 -0.19 17.34 9.77
C VAL A 184 -1.14 17.80 8.66
N LEU A 185 -1.65 16.87 7.86
CA LEU A 185 -2.51 17.12 6.70
C LEU A 185 -3.88 16.41 6.81
N ASP A 186 -4.18 15.78 7.94
CA ASP A 186 -5.46 15.08 8.14
C ASP A 186 -6.60 15.97 8.68
N ASP A 187 -6.32 17.26 8.85
CA ASP A 187 -7.15 18.26 9.50
C ASP A 187 -7.00 19.61 8.79
N LEU A 188 -8.09 20.09 8.17
CA LEU A 188 -8.10 21.29 7.34
C LEU A 188 -7.72 22.56 8.11
N ASP A 189 -8.16 22.68 9.36
CA ASP A 189 -7.89 23.85 10.18
C ASP A 189 -6.40 23.95 10.52
N LEU A 190 -5.75 22.81 10.79
CA LEU A 190 -4.30 22.76 11.00
C LEU A 190 -3.52 23.10 9.72
N ILE A 191 -4.01 22.69 8.55
CA ILE A 191 -3.40 23.03 7.25
C ILE A 191 -3.47 24.54 7.01
N LYS A 192 -4.64 25.14 7.24
CA LYS A 192 -4.89 26.59 7.10
C LYS A 192 -4.07 27.39 8.12
N ALA A 193 -4.06 26.98 9.39
CA ALA A 193 -3.31 27.64 10.46
C ALA A 193 -1.79 27.63 10.21
N LYS A 194 -1.25 26.60 9.54
CA LYS A 194 0.15 26.54 9.12
C LYS A 194 0.46 27.38 7.86
N GLY A 195 -0.54 28.03 7.26
CA GLY A 195 -0.39 28.84 6.07
C GLY A 195 0.06 28.04 4.84
N LEU A 196 -0.26 26.75 4.78
CA LEU A 196 0.11 25.87 3.67
C LEU A 196 -0.75 26.12 2.42
N ILE A 197 -1.93 26.70 2.63
CA ILE A 197 -2.89 27.09 1.61
C ILE A 197 -2.99 28.63 1.62
N LYS A 198 -3.01 29.21 0.43
CA LYS A 198 -3.17 30.63 0.11
C LYS A 198 -4.34 30.78 -0.87
N GLU A 199 -4.64 32.03 -1.26
CA GLU A 199 -5.74 32.34 -2.17
C GLU A 199 -5.55 31.67 -3.56
N SER A 200 -4.31 31.56 -4.02
CA SER A 200 -3.98 30.86 -5.26
C SER A 200 -3.21 29.56 -5.02
N ALA A 201 -3.40 28.58 -5.90
CA ALA A 201 -2.62 27.35 -5.86
C ALA A 201 -1.12 27.61 -6.04
N THR A 202 -0.75 28.51 -6.95
CA THR A 202 0.65 28.84 -7.23
C THR A 202 1.39 29.48 -6.05
N GLU A 203 0.68 30.11 -5.11
CA GLU A 203 1.25 30.67 -3.88
C GLU A 203 1.16 29.70 -2.68
N SER A 204 0.34 28.66 -2.81
CA SER A 204 0.13 27.67 -1.77
C SER A 204 1.30 26.69 -1.71
N ILE A 205 2.00 26.64 -0.58
CA ILE A 205 3.12 25.72 -0.36
C ILE A 205 2.70 24.27 -0.64
N LEU A 206 1.48 23.89 -0.24
CA LEU A 206 0.95 22.54 -0.46
C LEU A 206 0.93 22.13 -1.93
N TYR A 207 0.60 23.05 -2.83
CA TYR A 207 0.62 22.80 -4.28
C TYR A 207 2.05 22.85 -4.84
N GLN A 208 2.84 23.87 -4.45
CA GLN A 208 4.21 24.04 -4.92
C GLN A 208 5.10 22.81 -4.64
N ILE A 209 4.90 22.13 -3.50
CA ILE A 209 5.72 20.95 -3.13
C ILE A 209 5.38 19.71 -3.94
N VAL A 210 4.16 19.59 -4.49
CA VAL A 210 3.76 18.41 -5.27
C VAL A 210 3.92 18.61 -6.78
N VAL A 211 4.16 19.84 -7.23
CA VAL A 211 4.46 20.13 -8.64
C VAL A 211 5.98 20.17 -8.86
N PRO A 212 6.52 19.34 -9.77
CA PRO A 212 7.95 19.35 -10.06
C PRO A 212 8.48 20.73 -10.45
N GLY A 213 9.56 21.17 -9.80
CA GLY A 213 10.24 22.43 -10.12
C GLY A 213 9.65 23.70 -9.48
N MET A 214 8.49 23.64 -8.80
CA MET A 214 7.89 24.82 -8.16
C MET A 214 8.43 25.11 -6.76
N TYR A 215 9.07 24.14 -6.11
CA TYR A 215 9.62 24.29 -4.77
C TYR A 215 10.96 23.57 -4.61
N LYS A 216 11.79 24.03 -3.65
CA LYS A 216 13.09 23.41 -3.36
C LYS A 216 12.97 21.96 -2.89
N ARG A 217 11.85 21.61 -2.25
CA ARG A 217 11.53 20.26 -1.79
C ARG A 217 10.34 19.74 -2.56
N PHE A 218 10.46 18.52 -3.06
CA PHE A 218 9.41 17.82 -3.79
C PHE A 218 8.83 16.70 -2.92
N MET A 219 7.50 16.56 -2.92
CA MET A 219 6.77 15.52 -2.23
C MET A 219 5.95 14.67 -3.22
N PRO A 220 5.89 13.34 -3.04
CA PRO A 220 6.61 12.56 -2.05
C PRO A 220 8.13 12.52 -2.35
N PRO A 221 9.01 12.31 -1.35
CA PRO A 221 10.45 12.31 -1.56
C PRO A 221 10.89 11.18 -2.51
N GLN A 222 11.55 11.52 -3.61
CA GLN A 222 12.00 10.56 -4.63
C GLN A 222 13.37 9.93 -4.29
N ASN A 223 13.67 9.72 -3.01
CA ASN A 223 14.98 9.25 -2.55
C ASN A 223 15.09 7.71 -2.43
N GLY A 224 14.14 6.97 -3.02
CA GLY A 224 14.08 5.51 -2.97
C GLY A 224 13.65 4.92 -1.62
N LYS A 225 13.39 5.73 -0.58
CA LYS A 225 12.96 5.25 0.74
C LYS A 225 11.45 5.09 0.87
N THR A 226 10.68 5.62 -0.08
CA THR A 226 9.21 5.52 -0.09
C THR A 226 8.77 4.97 -1.44
N SER A 227 7.86 4.00 -1.42
CA SER A 227 7.17 3.48 -2.61
C SER A 227 5.99 4.35 -3.07
N ILE A 228 5.78 5.50 -2.43
CA ILE A 228 4.68 6.41 -2.74
C ILE A 228 4.96 7.14 -4.05
N LYS A 229 4.06 6.98 -5.02
CA LYS A 229 4.13 7.67 -6.31
C LYS A 229 3.78 9.17 -6.16
N PRO A 230 4.34 10.03 -7.01
CA PRO A 230 3.84 11.39 -7.20
C PRO A 230 2.35 11.46 -7.53
N LEU A 231 1.78 12.66 -7.40
CA LEU A 231 0.44 12.92 -7.89
C LEU A 231 0.40 12.80 -9.42
N THR A 232 -0.70 12.27 -9.95
CA THR A 232 -0.97 12.30 -11.40
C THR A 232 -1.34 13.72 -11.82
N ALA A 233 -1.44 13.96 -13.13
CA ALA A 233 -1.86 15.26 -13.65
C ALA A 233 -3.28 15.62 -13.20
N GLU A 234 -4.19 14.65 -13.20
CA GLU A 234 -5.60 14.80 -12.80
C GLU A 234 -5.72 15.07 -11.29
N GLU A 235 -4.95 14.35 -10.47
CA GLU A 235 -4.89 14.57 -9.02
C GLU A 235 -4.31 15.95 -8.68
N THR A 236 -3.26 16.37 -9.40
CA THR A 236 -2.65 17.69 -9.24
C THR A 236 -3.61 18.80 -9.65
N ASP A 237 -4.34 18.63 -10.75
CA ASP A 237 -5.39 19.54 -11.19
C ASP A 237 -6.54 19.63 -10.18
N TYR A 238 -6.97 18.49 -9.62
CA TYR A 238 -8.00 18.47 -8.58
C TYR A 238 -7.55 19.24 -7.33
N LEU A 239 -6.32 19.01 -6.85
CA LEU A 239 -5.75 19.76 -5.73
C LEU A 239 -5.70 21.27 -6.03
N LYS A 240 -5.29 21.64 -7.25
CA LYS A 240 -5.27 23.04 -7.70
C LYS A 240 -6.65 23.67 -7.61
N ARG A 241 -7.66 23.05 -8.25
CA ARG A 241 -9.03 23.56 -8.26
C ARG A 241 -9.63 23.64 -6.86
N TRP A 242 -9.36 22.66 -5.99
CA TRP A 242 -9.81 22.69 -4.61
C TRP A 242 -9.21 23.88 -3.83
N ILE A 243 -7.91 24.18 -4.01
CA ILE A 243 -7.28 25.35 -3.40
C ILE A 243 -7.91 26.65 -3.95
N GLU A 244 -8.03 26.77 -5.28
CA GLU A 244 -8.57 27.95 -5.95
C GLU A 244 -10.06 28.20 -5.62
N ALA A 245 -10.80 27.14 -5.27
CA ALA A 245 -12.17 27.23 -4.76
C ALA A 245 -12.26 27.63 -3.27
N GLY A 246 -11.13 27.94 -2.62
CA GLY A 246 -11.07 28.38 -1.22
C GLY A 246 -10.80 27.27 -0.21
N ALA A 247 -10.35 26.09 -0.66
CA ALA A 247 -10.06 24.93 0.18
C ALA A 247 -11.23 24.59 1.12
N LEU A 248 -12.36 24.26 0.51
CA LEU A 248 -13.63 23.92 1.14
C LEU A 248 -13.60 22.54 1.82
#